data_AF-A0A3D3RA34-F1
#
_entry.id   AF-A0A3D3RA34-F1
#
_cell.length_a   1.000
_cell.length_b   1.000
_cell.length_c   1.000
_cell.angle_alpha   90.00
_cell.angle_beta   90.00
_cell.angle_gamma   90.00
#
_symmetry.space_group_name_H-M   'P 1'
#
loop_
_entity.id
_entity.type
_entity.pdbx_description
1 polymer ?
#
loop_
_entity_poly.entity_id
_entity_poly.type
_entity_poly.pdbx_seq_one_letter_code
_entity_poly.pdbx_strand_id
1 'polypeptide(L)'
;YFFLTLATIWGLLAVNWGHALSLFKILGAVAGPVLAIAAVQILIVNTRLLPEELRPHLWRRGALILCAICYGCLSLALLWDLYLSLR
;
A
#
# COMPACT_ATOMS: atom_id res chain seq x y z
N TYR A 1 -23.34 -13.32 -12.58
CA TYR A 1 -23.95 -12.03 -12.22
C TYR A 1 -24.39 -11.93 -10.77
N PHE A 2 -24.99 -12.97 -10.18
CA PHE A 2 -25.42 -13.00 -8.78
C PHE A 2 -24.35 -12.57 -7.76
N PHE A 3 -23.13 -13.09 -7.90
CA PHE A 3 -22.02 -12.73 -7.02
C PHE A 3 -21.64 -11.25 -7.14
N LEU A 4 -21.68 -10.72 -8.36
CA LEU A 4 -21.37 -9.31 -8.62
C LEU A 4 -22.41 -8.40 -7.97
N THR A 5 -23.70 -8.71 -8.12
CA THR A 5 -24.79 -7.96 -7.49
C THR A 5 -24.72 -8.00 -5.96
N LEU A 6 -24.38 -9.16 -5.39
CA LEU A 6 -24.20 -9.30 -3.94
C LEU A 6 -23.03 -8.44 -3.44
N ALA A 7 -21.90 -8.46 -4.15
CA ALA A 7 -20.72 -7.66 -3.83
C ALA A 7 -20.99 -6.15 -3.98
N THR A 8 -21.77 -5.73 -4.99
CA THR A 8 -22.15 -4.33 -5.18
C THR A 8 -23.07 -3.82 -4.08
N ILE A 9 -24.08 -4.61 -3.67
CA ILE A 9 -24.99 -4.26 -2.57
C ILE A 9 -24.23 -4.17 -1.25
N TRP A 10 -23.32 -5.14 -1.00
CA TRP A 10 -22.45 -5.11 0.17
C TRP A 10 -21.55 -3.86 0.19
N GLY A 11 -20.96 -3.49 -0.96
CA GLY A 11 -20.15 -2.28 -1.09
C GLY A 11 -20.91 -0.99 -0.80
N LEU A 12 -22.16 -0.88 -1.27
CA LEU A 12 -23.04 0.26 -0.97
C LEU A 12 -23.38 0.39 0.52
N LEU A 13 -23.65 -0.73 1.19
CA LEU A 13 -23.91 -0.75 2.63
C LEU A 13 -22.65 -0.42 3.45
N ALA A 14 -21.50 -0.98 3.08
CA ALA A 14 -20.22 -0.72 3.72
C ALA A 14 -19.80 0.76 3.64
N VAL A 15 -20.11 1.42 2.51
CA VAL A 15 -19.87 2.86 2.30
C VAL A 15 -20.79 3.74 3.16
N ASN A 16 -21.97 3.26 3.53
CA ASN A 16 -22.95 4.02 4.32
C ASN A 16 -22.68 3.92 5.84
N TRP A 17 -22.14 2.80 6.31
CA TRP A 17 -21.89 2.56 7.75
C TRP A 17 -20.72 3.33 8.36
N GLY A 18 -19.80 3.86 7.54
CA GLY A 18 -18.78 4.80 7.98
C GLY A 18 -18.79 6.03 7.10
N HIS A 19 -18.21 7.14 7.55
CA HIS A 19 -17.75 8.13 6.58
C HIS A 19 -16.77 7.39 5.67
N ALA A 20 -17.16 7.00 4.45
CA ALA A 20 -16.32 6.18 3.58
C ALA A 20 -14.88 6.69 3.46
N LEU A 21 -14.72 8.02 3.54
CA LEU A 21 -13.44 8.71 3.63
C LEU A 21 -12.56 8.28 4.83
N SER A 22 -13.14 8.05 6.01
CA SER A 22 -12.40 7.57 7.19
C SER A 22 -11.94 6.12 7.04
N LEU A 23 -12.76 5.26 6.42
CA LEU A 23 -12.35 3.89 6.09
C LEU A 23 -11.18 3.88 5.10
N PHE A 24 -11.22 4.74 4.07
CA PHE A 24 -10.09 4.91 3.15
C PHE A 24 -8.84 5.46 3.84
N LYS A 25 -8.97 6.38 4.80
CA LYS A 25 -7.84 6.86 5.61
C LYS A 25 -7.18 5.74 6.41
N ILE A 26 -7.98 4.90 7.08
CA ILE A 26 -7.48 3.77 7.87
C ILE A 26 -6.82 2.73 6.96
N LEU A 27 -7.48 2.37 5.85
CA LEU A 27 -6.93 1.44 4.86
C LEU A 27 -5.62 1.95 4.27
N GLY A 28 -5.54 3.24 3.92
CA GLY A 28 -4.32 3.87 3.42
C GLY A 28 -3.20 3.88 4.47
N ALA A 29 -3.53 4.16 5.73
CA ALA A 29 -2.56 4.14 6.83
C ALA A 29 -1.98 2.74 7.08
N VAL A 30 -2.75 1.67 6.82
CA VAL A 30 -2.29 0.28 6.94
C VAL A 30 -1.59 -0.20 5.67
N ALA A 31 -2.06 0.17 4.48
CA ALA A 31 -1.51 -0.27 3.21
C ALA A 31 -0.15 0.39 2.89
N GLY A 32 0.02 1.68 3.20
CA GLY A 32 1.28 2.40 3.00
C GLY A 32 2.53 1.72 3.59
N PRO A 33 2.56 1.37 4.89
CA PRO A 33 3.72 0.75 5.50
C PRO A 33 3.96 -0.68 4.96
N VAL A 34 2.89 -1.44 4.70
CA VAL A 34 3.00 -2.77 4.09
C VAL A 34 3.65 -2.70 2.71
N LEU A 35 3.22 -1.75 1.87
CA LEU A 35 3.78 -1.55 0.54
C LEU A 35 5.23 -1.04 0.58
N ALA A 36 5.57 -0.17 1.53
CA ALA A 36 6.93 0.30 1.74
C ALA A 36 7.87 -0.85 2.11
N ILE A 37 7.47 -1.69 3.08
CA ILE A 37 8.25 -2.86 3.51
C ILE A 37 8.38 -3.88 2.38
N ALA A 38 7.30 -4.17 1.66
CA ALA A 38 7.31 -5.10 0.53
C ALA A 38 8.27 -4.64 -0.58
N ALA A 39 8.27 -3.35 -0.92
CA ALA A 39 9.20 -2.79 -1.92
C ALA A 39 10.68 -2.98 -1.51
N VAL A 40 10.99 -2.77 -0.23
CA VAL A 40 12.35 -2.98 0.31
C VAL A 40 12.72 -4.48 0.28
N GLN A 41 11.81 -5.36 0.68
CA GLN A 41 12.05 -6.81 0.63
C GLN A 41 12.31 -7.29 -0.79
N ILE A 42 11.51 -6.84 -1.76
CA ILE A 42 11.70 -7.18 -3.18
C ILE A 42 13.06 -6.66 -3.68
N LEU A 43 13.50 -5.48 -3.24
CA LEU A 43 14.82 -4.95 -3.60
C LEU A 43 15.97 -5.78 -3.02
N ILE A 44 15.84 -6.24 -1.77
CA ILE A 44 16.83 -7.12 -1.13
C ILE A 44 16.91 -8.47 -1.87
N VAL A 45 15.76 -9.06 -2.19
CA VAL A 45 15.69 -10.32 -2.95
C VAL A 45 16.35 -10.18 -4.32
N ASN A 46 16.04 -9.08 -5.03
CA ASN A 46 16.59 -8.79 -6.35
C ASN A 46 18.10 -8.46 -6.38
N THR A 47 18.71 -8.17 -5.22
CA THR A 47 20.14 -7.80 -5.13
C THR A 47 20.99 -8.89 -4.50
N ARG A 48 20.48 -9.61 -3.49
CA ARG A 48 21.24 -10.58 -2.70
C ARG A 48 20.93 -12.04 -3.03
N LEU A 49 19.66 -12.37 -3.29
CA LEU A 49 19.22 -13.77 -3.46
C LEU A 49 19.23 -14.23 -4.92
N LEU A 50 19.08 -13.32 -5.89
CA LEU A 50 19.06 -13.68 -7.31
C LEU A 50 20.48 -13.88 -7.89
N PRO A 51 20.74 -15.00 -8.59
CA PRO A 51 21.96 -15.21 -9.35
C PRO A 51 22.12 -14.14 -10.43
N GLU A 52 23.37 -13.80 -10.78
CA GLU A 52 23.71 -12.62 -11.59
C GLU A 52 23.01 -12.56 -12.94
N GLU A 53 22.77 -13.71 -13.55
CA GLU A 53 22.12 -13.88 -14.85
C GLU A 53 20.62 -13.49 -14.85
N LEU A 54 19.94 -13.56 -13.70
CA LEU A 54 18.51 -13.21 -13.56
C LEU A 54 18.29 -11.85 -12.92
N ARG A 55 19.35 -11.12 -12.58
CA ARG A 55 19.21 -9.83 -11.89
C ARG A 55 18.43 -8.84 -12.77
N PRO A 56 17.34 -8.25 -12.25
CA PRO A 56 16.58 -7.27 -13.02
C PRO A 56 17.42 -6.03 -13.30
N HIS A 57 17.16 -5.42 -14.47
CA HIS A 57 17.84 -4.22 -14.93
C HIS A 57 17.76 -3.05 -13.92
N LEU A 58 18.74 -2.14 -13.99
CA LEU A 58 18.93 -1.06 -13.00
C LEU A 58 17.70 -0.15 -12.83
N TRP A 59 16.94 0.11 -13.90
CA TRP A 59 15.72 0.94 -13.84
C TRP A 59 14.59 0.32 -13.00
N ARG A 60 14.38 -1.00 -13.03
CA ARG A 60 13.42 -1.68 -12.13
C ARG A 60 13.79 -1.54 -10.66
N ARG A 61 15.10 -1.55 -10.34
CA ARG A 61 15.59 -1.29 -8.98
C ARG A 61 15.34 0.16 -8.57
N GLY A 62 15.58 1.11 -9.46
CA GLY A 62 15.25 2.53 -9.24
C GLY A 62 13.75 2.76 -8.98
N ALA A 63 12.88 2.13 -9.78
CA ALA A 63 11.42 2.21 -9.60
C ALA A 63 10.95 1.62 -8.25
N LEU A 64 11.58 0.53 -7.79
CA LEU A 64 11.32 -0.06 -6.47
C LEU A 64 11.72 0.87 -5.32
N ILE A 65 12.88 1.53 -5.44
CA ILE A 65 13.33 2.53 -4.46
C ILE A 65 12.36 3.70 -4.41
N LEU A 66 11.94 4.21 -5.57
CA LEU A 66 10.96 5.29 -5.66
C LEU A 66 9.62 4.89 -5.02
N CYS A 67 9.13 3.66 -5.28
CA CYS A 67 7.93 3.13 -4.63
C CYS A 67 8.11 3.05 -3.10
N ALA A 68 9.24 2.53 -2.62
CA ALA A 68 9.51 2.42 -1.18
C ALA A 68 9.49 3.80 -0.50
N ILE A 69 10.10 4.82 -1.12
CA ILE A 69 10.09 6.20 -0.61
C ILE A 69 8.67 6.78 -0.66
N CYS A 70 7.98 6.66 -1.79
CA CYS A 70 6.63 7.22 -1.95
C CYS A 70 5.64 6.62 -0.95
N TYR A 71 5.57 5.29 -0.85
CA TYR A 71 4.70 4.61 0.10
C TYR A 71 5.12 4.82 1.55
N GLY A 72 6.42 4.95 1.82
CA GLY A 72 6.94 5.31 3.15
C GLY A 72 6.51 6.71 3.58
N CYS A 73 6.68 7.71 2.71
CA CYS A 73 6.24 9.09 2.98
C CYS A 73 4.71 9.18 3.15
N LEU A 74 3.94 8.50 2.29
CA LEU A 74 2.49 8.45 2.40
C LEU A 74 2.05 7.79 3.71
N SER A 75 2.69 6.69 4.10
CA SER A 75 2.43 6.03 5.38
C SER A 75 2.68 6.96 6.56
N LEU A 76 3.82 7.67 6.57
CA LEU A 76 4.17 8.61 7.63
C LEU A 76 3.17 9.77 7.71
N ALA A 77 2.81 10.36 6.57
CA ALA A 77 1.85 11.45 6.51
C ALA A 77 0.46 11.03 7.01
N LEU A 78 -0.02 9.84 6.63
CA LEU A 78 -1.30 9.32 7.06
C LEU A 78 -1.31 8.91 8.54
N LEU A 79 -0.22 8.33 9.04
CA LEU A 79 -0.05 8.05 10.48
C LEU A 79 -0.04 9.34 11.30
N TRP A 80 0.59 10.40 10.79
CA TRP A 80 0.62 11.70 11.44
C TRP A 80 -0.77 12.37 11.48
N ASP A 81 -1.52 12.32 10.37
CA ASP A 81 -2.91 12.81 10.30
C ASP A 81 -3.84 12.03 11.24
N LEU A 82 -3.67 10.72 11.33
CA LEU A 82 -4.42 9.87 12.26
C LEU A 82 -4.09 10.20 13.72
N TYR A 83 -2.81 10.38 14.05
CA TYR A 83 -2.36 10.75 15.38
C TYR A 83 -2.94 12.11 15.81
N LEU A 84 -2.95 13.10 14.91
CA LEU A 84 -3.56 14.40 15.16
C LEU A 84 -5.07 14.32 15.32
N SER A 85 -5.77 13.49 14.54
CA SER A 85 -7.22 13.31 14.66
C SER A 85 -7.63 12.60 15.97
N LEU A 86 -6.73 11.84 16.58
CA LEU A 86 -6.98 11.13 17.84
C LEU A 86 -6.71 11.99 19.08
N ARG A 87 -6.04 13.12 18.91
CA ARG A 87 -5.66 14.07 19.98
C ARG A 87 -6.67 15.20 20.08
#